data_AF-A0A7J7KMI5-F1
#
_entry.id   AF-A0A7J7KMI5-F1
#
_cell.length_a   1.000
_cell.length_b   1.000
_cell.length_c   1.000
_cell.angle_alpha   90.00
_cell.angle_beta   90.00
_cell.angle_gamma   90.00
#
_symmetry.space_group_name_H-M   'P 1'
#
loop_
_entity.id
_entity.type
_entity.pdbx_description
1 polymer ?
#
loop_
_entity_poly.entity_id
_entity_poly.type
_entity_poly.pdbx_seq_one_letter_code
_entity_poly.pdbx_strand_id
1 'polypeptide(L)'
;MASPAVYRLGFILLLLPSTAEGVTTAEEAQAKAACRSALQNNRENIAGFVRLAFHDCVGGCNGCVNLNLVDPTNSDRPNAGLMEYVDELERQIAAGRKPASISRADFWILCSVEALQNARQNAGRAPLNINMVYGRQDCPDGPYTASTVNAANFPDPRQGLAVTEKWCLDTFGLNSQFCVALLGAHTLGRARARSSGFEGAWVRGAGEFHLNNGYYRELVGGTWIQNNNNPSGNLADHRWQFEKSRLGQPNLLMLNADMCLLKDIQPQAISGRVVPSNPDSIPDSPTATFVRTYALDDEAWIRDFTVFLTGPTGPLINDVDNRVDPLDTFPIQNLILQTVMSPGGNPPLPGGNLPPQGRNLPPQGRNLPPRETNHLAEIRDLELVLVDEEGPKNTCFGTSTMVWLL
;
A
#
# COMPACT_ATOMS: atom_id res chain seq x y z
N MET A 1 25.07 33.70 -70.81
CA MET A 1 25.13 32.71 -69.72
C MET A 1 23.84 32.83 -68.92
N ALA A 2 22.98 31.82 -68.98
CA ALA A 2 21.72 31.77 -68.22
C ALA A 2 21.95 31.03 -66.90
N SER A 3 21.43 31.57 -65.80
CA SER A 3 21.52 30.97 -64.46
C SER A 3 20.53 29.79 -64.32
N PRO A 4 20.89 28.67 -63.68
CA PRO A 4 19.98 27.54 -63.54
C PRO A 4 18.97 27.79 -62.42
N ALA A 5 17.69 27.51 -62.68
CA ALA A 5 16.63 27.52 -61.69
C ALA A 5 16.73 26.27 -60.79
N VAL A 6 16.83 26.48 -59.48
CA VAL A 6 16.78 25.43 -58.46
C VAL A 6 15.30 25.15 -58.13
N TYR A 7 14.80 23.98 -58.51
CA TYR A 7 13.47 23.51 -58.09
C TYR A 7 13.60 22.81 -56.74
N ARG A 8 13.01 23.39 -55.68
CA ARG A 8 12.84 22.71 -54.39
C ARG A 8 11.58 21.85 -54.46
N LEU A 9 11.73 20.53 -54.41
CA LEU A 9 10.63 19.62 -54.11
C LEU A 9 10.20 19.86 -52.65
N GLY A 10 9.05 20.49 -52.46
CA GLY A 10 8.38 20.52 -51.16
C GLY A 10 7.71 19.17 -50.93
N PHE A 11 8.21 18.38 -49.96
CA PHE A 11 7.46 17.26 -49.42
C PHE A 11 6.30 17.83 -48.59
N ILE A 12 5.08 17.70 -49.10
CA ILE A 12 3.87 17.94 -48.32
C ILE A 12 3.69 16.70 -47.44
N LEU A 13 4.04 16.83 -46.15
CA LEU A 13 3.71 15.85 -45.14
C LEU A 13 2.17 15.91 -44.95
N LEU A 14 1.46 15.02 -45.62
CA LEU A 14 0.04 14.77 -45.37
C LEU A 14 -0.07 14.13 -43.99
N LEU A 15 -0.25 14.97 -42.96
CA LEU A 15 -0.77 14.56 -41.67
C LEU A 15 -2.22 14.13 -41.90
N LEU A 16 -2.42 12.84 -42.18
CA LEU A 16 -3.75 12.25 -42.03
C LEU A 16 -4.13 12.42 -40.56
N PRO A 17 -5.25 13.08 -40.24
CA PRO A 17 -5.75 13.07 -38.87
C PRO A 17 -6.05 11.60 -38.54
N SER A 18 -5.21 10.96 -37.72
CA SER A 18 -5.65 9.74 -37.06
C SER A 18 -6.77 10.20 -36.13
N THR A 19 -8.00 9.88 -36.49
CA THR A 19 -9.09 9.90 -35.53
C THR A 19 -8.75 8.83 -34.51
N ALA A 20 -7.99 9.18 -33.48
CA ALA A 20 -8.05 8.48 -32.22
C ALA A 20 -9.48 8.72 -31.73
N GLU A 21 -10.40 7.87 -32.18
CA GLU A 21 -11.77 7.90 -31.72
C GLU A 21 -11.71 7.65 -30.21
N GLY A 22 -12.11 8.65 -29.44
CA GLY A 22 -12.17 8.53 -27.99
C GLY A 22 -13.12 7.40 -27.60
N VAL A 23 -12.88 6.80 -26.43
CA VAL A 23 -13.72 5.74 -25.87
C VAL A 23 -15.18 6.22 -25.81
N THR A 24 -16.08 5.49 -26.47
CA THR A 24 -17.50 5.82 -26.47
C THR A 24 -18.17 5.39 -25.16
N THR A 25 -19.31 6.02 -24.83
CA THR A 25 -20.10 5.62 -23.65
C THR A 25 -20.55 4.16 -23.70
N ALA A 26 -20.80 3.60 -24.90
CA ALA A 26 -21.19 2.22 -25.06
C ALA A 26 -20.03 1.25 -24.77
N GLU A 27 -18.82 1.58 -25.25
CA GLU A 27 -17.61 0.81 -24.98
C GLU A 27 -17.24 0.85 -23.49
N GLU A 28 -17.29 2.03 -22.87
CA GLU A 28 -17.08 2.17 -21.43
C GLU A 28 -18.11 1.33 -20.65
N ALA A 29 -19.39 1.36 -21.02
CA ALA A 29 -20.43 0.56 -20.37
C ALA A 29 -20.18 -0.95 -20.52
N GLN A 30 -19.73 -1.42 -21.68
CA GLN A 30 -19.33 -2.81 -21.90
C GLN A 30 -18.17 -3.21 -20.99
N ALA A 31 -17.13 -2.39 -20.92
CA ALA A 31 -15.96 -2.65 -20.08
C ALA A 31 -16.32 -2.65 -18.59
N LYS A 32 -17.15 -1.69 -18.13
CA LYS A 32 -17.68 -1.66 -16.76
C LYS A 32 -18.49 -2.92 -16.42
N ALA A 33 -19.32 -3.40 -17.35
CA ALA A 33 -20.07 -4.65 -17.16
C ALA A 33 -19.14 -5.87 -17.00
N ALA A 34 -18.02 -5.91 -17.74
CA ALA A 34 -17.01 -6.95 -17.60
C ALA A 34 -16.37 -6.94 -16.20
N CYS A 35 -15.94 -5.76 -15.73
CA CYS A 35 -15.39 -5.58 -14.39
C CYS A 35 -16.40 -6.00 -13.30
N ARG A 36 -17.65 -5.55 -13.40
CA ARG A 36 -18.72 -5.94 -12.45
C ARG A 36 -19.00 -7.43 -12.45
N SER A 37 -18.95 -8.09 -13.60
CA SER A 37 -19.09 -9.55 -13.70
C SER A 37 -17.96 -10.25 -12.94
N ALA A 38 -16.72 -9.80 -13.09
CA ALA A 38 -15.58 -10.36 -12.36
C ALA A 38 -15.74 -10.16 -10.83
N LEU A 39 -16.21 -9.00 -10.37
CA LEU A 39 -16.47 -8.73 -8.96
C LEU A 39 -17.58 -9.60 -8.37
N GLN A 40 -18.64 -9.88 -9.15
CA GLN A 40 -19.73 -10.77 -8.73
C GLN A 40 -19.28 -12.24 -8.63
N ASN A 41 -18.37 -12.67 -9.50
CA ASN A 41 -17.86 -14.04 -9.50
C ASN A 41 -16.94 -14.33 -8.31
N ASN A 42 -16.15 -13.34 -7.89
CA ASN A 42 -15.26 -13.47 -6.74
C ASN A 42 -15.17 -12.12 -6.00
N ARG A 43 -15.74 -12.08 -4.79
CA ARG A 43 -15.71 -10.88 -3.92
C ARG A 43 -14.29 -10.41 -3.58
N GLU A 44 -13.30 -11.29 -3.61
CA GLU A 44 -11.91 -10.93 -3.34
C GLU A 44 -11.33 -10.01 -4.43
N ASN A 45 -11.90 -10.04 -5.64
CA ASN A 45 -11.52 -9.13 -6.72
C ASN A 45 -11.74 -7.66 -6.35
N ILE A 46 -12.62 -7.36 -5.38
CA ILE A 46 -12.80 -6.00 -4.87
C ILE A 46 -11.48 -5.44 -4.35
N ALA A 47 -10.84 -6.19 -3.46
CA ALA A 47 -9.56 -5.81 -2.87
C ALA A 47 -8.42 -5.98 -3.89
N GLY A 48 -8.44 -7.09 -4.61
CA GLY A 48 -7.41 -7.45 -5.58
C GLY A 48 -7.22 -6.49 -6.73
N PHE A 49 -8.32 -6.00 -7.33
CA PHE A 49 -8.23 -5.05 -8.44
C PHE A 49 -7.72 -3.69 -7.99
N VAL A 50 -8.06 -3.27 -6.77
CA VAL A 50 -7.54 -2.01 -6.19
C VAL A 50 -6.03 -2.11 -6.00
N ARG A 51 -5.53 -3.20 -5.40
CA ARG A 51 -4.10 -3.47 -5.27
C ARG A 51 -3.39 -3.60 -6.60
N LEU A 52 -3.95 -4.36 -7.54
CA LEU A 52 -3.36 -4.53 -8.87
C LEU A 52 -3.15 -3.19 -9.58
N ALA A 53 -4.17 -2.34 -9.59
CA ALA A 53 -4.08 -1.01 -10.18
C ALA A 53 -3.04 -0.13 -9.49
N PHE A 54 -2.98 -0.17 -8.15
CA PHE A 54 -1.99 0.58 -7.40
C PHE A 54 -0.55 0.13 -7.72
N HIS A 55 -0.29 -1.19 -7.69
CA HIS A 55 1.03 -1.75 -7.99
C HIS A 55 1.45 -1.53 -9.45
N ASP A 56 0.52 -1.64 -10.41
CA ASP A 56 0.77 -1.25 -11.80
C ASP A 56 1.16 0.22 -11.88
N CYS A 57 0.53 1.10 -11.09
CA CYS A 57 0.84 2.52 -11.07
C CYS A 57 2.16 2.90 -10.41
N VAL A 58 2.61 2.15 -9.40
CA VAL A 58 4.00 2.23 -8.93
C VAL A 58 4.97 1.87 -10.08
N GLY A 59 4.57 0.97 -10.96
CA GLY A 59 5.30 0.56 -12.17
C GLY A 59 5.07 1.43 -13.43
N GLY A 60 4.23 2.46 -13.36
CA GLY A 60 3.97 3.37 -14.48
C GLY A 60 2.56 3.35 -15.08
N CYS A 61 1.61 2.61 -14.48
CA CYS A 61 0.20 2.52 -14.90
C CYS A 61 0.04 2.07 -16.37
N ASN A 62 0.77 1.02 -16.79
CA ASN A 62 0.85 0.60 -18.18
C ASN A 62 0.32 -0.83 -18.42
N GLY A 63 -0.49 -1.33 -17.48
CA GLY A 63 -1.16 -2.62 -17.59
C GLY A 63 -0.19 -3.79 -17.54
N CYS A 64 0.91 -3.67 -16.77
CA CYS A 64 1.92 -4.72 -16.69
C CYS A 64 2.53 -4.83 -15.30
N VAL A 65 2.73 -6.07 -14.84
CA VAL A 65 3.33 -6.33 -13.53
C VAL A 65 4.50 -7.30 -13.64
N ASN A 66 5.59 -7.00 -12.94
CA ASN A 66 6.69 -7.94 -12.73
C ASN A 66 6.40 -8.80 -11.49
N LEU A 67 5.84 -10.01 -11.70
CA LEU A 67 5.53 -10.95 -10.62
C LEU A 67 6.77 -11.58 -9.97
N ASN A 68 7.92 -11.51 -10.64
CA ASN A 68 9.19 -12.07 -10.18
C ASN A 68 10.07 -11.02 -9.49
N LEU A 69 9.53 -9.84 -9.21
CA LEU A 69 10.25 -8.78 -8.51
C LEU A 69 10.60 -9.22 -7.08
N VAL A 70 11.89 -9.13 -6.74
CA VAL A 70 12.43 -9.42 -5.41
C VAL A 70 13.23 -8.22 -4.94
N ASP A 71 12.97 -7.78 -3.72
CA ASP A 71 13.78 -6.79 -3.03
C ASP A 71 15.10 -7.45 -2.56
N PRO A 72 16.27 -7.00 -3.04
CA PRO A 72 17.55 -7.60 -2.68
C PRO A 72 17.94 -7.38 -1.22
N THR A 73 17.32 -6.43 -0.51
CA THR A 73 17.68 -6.06 0.86
C THR A 73 17.02 -6.96 1.91
N ASN A 74 15.87 -7.55 1.59
CA ASN A 74 15.02 -8.28 2.55
C ASN A 74 14.29 -9.50 1.93
N SER A 75 14.50 -9.77 0.63
CA SER A 75 13.85 -10.86 -0.13
C SER A 75 12.33 -10.76 -0.26
N ASP A 76 11.74 -9.59 0.05
CA ASP A 76 10.32 -9.35 -0.15
C ASP A 76 9.97 -9.33 -1.62
N ARG A 77 8.73 -9.74 -1.92
CA ARG A 77 8.20 -9.83 -3.29
C ARG A 77 6.97 -8.94 -3.39
N PRO A 78 7.12 -7.64 -3.71
CA PRO A 78 6.02 -6.67 -3.62
C PRO A 78 4.78 -7.09 -4.41
N ASN A 79 4.96 -7.74 -5.56
CA ASN A 79 3.88 -8.16 -6.45
C ASN A 79 3.36 -9.58 -6.19
N ALA A 80 3.83 -10.26 -5.14
CA ALA A 80 3.37 -11.61 -4.83
C ALA A 80 1.86 -11.64 -4.56
N GLY A 81 1.18 -12.63 -5.14
CA GLY A 81 -0.27 -12.78 -5.07
C GLY A 81 -1.07 -12.00 -6.12
N LEU A 82 -0.45 -11.18 -6.97
CA LEU A 82 -1.18 -10.42 -7.99
C LEU A 82 -1.64 -11.24 -9.21
N MET A 83 -1.00 -12.40 -9.42
CA MET A 83 -1.22 -13.25 -10.61
C MET A 83 -2.69 -13.61 -10.82
N GLU A 84 -3.42 -13.96 -9.76
CA GLU A 84 -4.82 -14.38 -9.88
C GLU A 84 -5.75 -13.27 -10.40
N TYR A 85 -5.45 -12.01 -10.07
CA TYR A 85 -6.24 -10.85 -10.49
C TYR A 85 -5.89 -10.45 -11.92
N VAL A 86 -4.59 -10.52 -12.28
CA VAL A 86 -4.15 -10.37 -13.67
C VAL A 86 -4.85 -11.42 -14.53
N ASP A 87 -4.78 -12.69 -14.16
CA ASP A 87 -5.39 -13.78 -14.91
C ASP A 87 -6.93 -13.65 -15.02
N GLU A 88 -7.62 -13.09 -14.02
CA GLU A 88 -9.05 -12.77 -14.13
C GLU A 88 -9.31 -11.68 -15.16
N LEU A 89 -8.58 -10.55 -15.12
CA LEU A 89 -8.78 -9.45 -16.07
C LEU A 89 -8.39 -9.86 -17.50
N GLU A 90 -7.31 -10.62 -17.67
CA GLU A 90 -6.91 -11.16 -18.96
C GLU A 90 -7.94 -12.15 -19.52
N ARG A 91 -8.61 -12.93 -18.66
CA ARG A 91 -9.75 -13.76 -19.11
C ARG A 91 -10.91 -12.92 -19.63
N GLN A 92 -11.21 -11.78 -19.01
CA GLN A 92 -12.23 -10.85 -19.54
C GLN A 92 -11.80 -10.27 -20.89
N ILE A 93 -10.52 -9.91 -21.06
CA ILE A 93 -9.95 -9.41 -22.31
C ILE A 93 -10.01 -10.47 -23.41
N ALA A 94 -9.55 -11.69 -23.14
CA ALA A 94 -9.57 -12.81 -24.07
C ALA A 94 -11.00 -13.20 -24.49
N ALA A 95 -11.99 -12.97 -23.62
CA ALA A 95 -13.41 -13.16 -23.92
C ALA A 95 -14.02 -12.02 -24.76
N GLY A 96 -13.23 -11.05 -25.24
CA GLY A 96 -13.69 -9.91 -26.05
C GLY A 96 -14.49 -8.87 -25.27
N ARG A 97 -14.38 -8.86 -23.93
CA ARG A 97 -15.17 -7.97 -23.07
C ARG A 97 -14.51 -6.61 -22.82
N LYS A 98 -13.25 -6.44 -23.23
CA LYS A 98 -12.57 -5.15 -23.32
C LYS A 98 -12.65 -4.65 -24.77
N PRO A 99 -13.31 -3.50 -25.03
CA PRO A 99 -13.27 -2.83 -26.33
C PRO A 99 -11.85 -2.60 -26.85
N ALA A 100 -11.68 -2.56 -28.17
CA ALA A 100 -10.37 -2.34 -28.80
C ALA A 100 -9.82 -0.92 -28.56
N SER A 101 -10.71 0.07 -28.37
CA SER A 101 -10.38 1.46 -28.06
C SER A 101 -9.87 1.69 -26.63
N ILE A 102 -10.07 0.71 -25.73
CA ILE A 102 -9.61 0.77 -24.34
C ILE A 102 -8.33 -0.07 -24.21
N SER A 103 -7.23 0.52 -23.75
CA SER A 103 -5.98 -0.22 -23.48
C SER A 103 -6.15 -1.20 -22.30
N ARG A 104 -5.30 -2.21 -22.19
CA ARG A 104 -5.29 -3.08 -20.99
C ARG A 104 -5.04 -2.25 -19.73
N ALA A 105 -4.12 -1.29 -19.78
CA ALA A 105 -3.84 -0.36 -18.70
C ALA A 105 -5.10 0.38 -18.25
N ASP A 106 -5.84 0.98 -19.18
CA ASP A 106 -7.11 1.65 -18.89
C ASP A 106 -8.16 0.69 -18.33
N PHE A 107 -8.20 -0.54 -18.84
CA PHE A 107 -9.13 -1.56 -18.37
C PHE A 107 -8.85 -1.99 -16.92
N TRP A 108 -7.58 -2.14 -16.54
CA TRP A 108 -7.20 -2.45 -15.15
C TRP A 108 -7.60 -1.33 -14.19
N ILE A 109 -7.33 -0.07 -14.55
CA ILE A 109 -7.76 1.09 -13.77
C ILE A 109 -9.29 1.17 -13.67
N LEU A 110 -10.00 0.94 -14.79
CA LEU A 110 -11.46 0.92 -14.80
C LEU A 110 -12.02 -0.15 -13.85
N CYS A 111 -11.46 -1.36 -13.85
CA CYS A 111 -11.91 -2.43 -12.97
C CYS A 111 -11.60 -2.14 -11.49
N SER A 112 -10.51 -1.43 -11.19
CA SER A 112 -10.25 -0.90 -9.84
C SER A 112 -11.27 0.15 -9.41
N VAL A 113 -11.63 1.08 -10.31
CA VAL A 113 -12.70 2.07 -10.02
C VAL A 113 -14.03 1.38 -9.77
N GLU A 114 -14.41 0.40 -10.60
CA GLU A 114 -15.63 -0.39 -10.38
C GLU A 114 -15.56 -1.22 -9.07
N ALA A 115 -14.38 -1.69 -8.67
CA ALA A 115 -14.18 -2.34 -7.39
C ALA A 115 -14.41 -1.39 -6.20
N LEU A 116 -13.88 -0.16 -6.27
CA LEU A 116 -14.12 0.88 -5.26
C LEU A 116 -15.60 1.27 -5.19
N GLN A 117 -16.27 1.42 -6.34
CA GLN A 117 -17.71 1.68 -6.40
C GLN A 117 -18.52 0.56 -5.75
N ASN A 118 -18.19 -0.71 -6.06
CA ASN A 118 -18.84 -1.86 -5.46
C ASN A 118 -18.62 -1.89 -3.94
N ALA A 119 -17.38 -1.67 -3.47
CA ALA A 119 -17.06 -1.62 -2.05
C ALA A 119 -17.78 -0.49 -1.31
N ARG A 120 -17.93 0.68 -1.95
CA ARG A 120 -18.69 1.82 -1.40
C ARG A 120 -20.18 1.50 -1.29
N GLN A 121 -20.73 0.82 -2.31
CA GLN A 121 -22.11 0.33 -2.27
C GLN A 121 -22.32 -0.72 -1.17
N ASN A 122 -21.40 -1.68 -1.00
CA ASN A 122 -21.48 -2.68 0.06
C ASN A 122 -21.49 -2.04 1.46
N ALA A 123 -20.80 -0.92 1.62
CA ALA A 123 -20.81 -0.11 2.85
C ALA A 123 -22.14 0.64 3.09
N GLY A 124 -23.10 0.58 2.18
CA GLY A 124 -24.35 1.36 2.24
C GLY A 124 -24.09 2.86 2.12
N ARG A 125 -23.13 3.25 1.28
CA ARG A 125 -22.71 4.65 1.09
C ARG A 125 -22.99 5.13 -0.34
N ALA A 126 -23.01 6.45 -0.50
CA ALA A 126 -23.18 7.07 -1.81
C ALA A 126 -22.00 6.70 -2.75
N PRO A 127 -22.25 6.50 -4.06
CA PRO A 127 -21.21 6.23 -5.03
C PRO A 127 -20.13 7.31 -5.05
N LEU A 128 -18.92 6.93 -5.42
CA LEU A 128 -17.80 7.84 -5.62
C LEU A 128 -18.03 8.67 -6.89
N ASN A 129 -17.73 9.96 -6.84
CA ASN A 129 -17.76 10.82 -8.03
C ASN A 129 -16.40 10.76 -8.73
N ILE A 130 -16.19 9.73 -9.55
CA ILE A 130 -14.94 9.48 -10.27
C ILE A 130 -15.21 9.48 -11.77
N ASN A 131 -14.49 10.35 -12.49
CA ASN A 131 -14.49 10.37 -13.94
C ASN A 131 -13.27 9.62 -14.47
N MET A 132 -13.50 8.66 -15.36
CA MET A 132 -12.41 7.95 -16.03
C MET A 132 -11.77 8.84 -17.09
N VAL A 133 -10.45 8.79 -17.15
CA VAL A 133 -9.66 9.35 -18.24
C VAL A 133 -8.93 8.18 -18.91
N TYR A 134 -9.08 8.10 -20.23
CA TYR A 134 -8.58 7.03 -21.09
C TYR A 134 -7.43 7.53 -21.98
N GLY A 135 -6.53 6.64 -22.36
CA GLY A 135 -5.36 6.94 -23.20
C GLY A 135 -4.04 6.37 -22.68
N ARG A 136 -4.04 5.59 -21.59
CA ARG A 136 -2.81 4.94 -21.11
C ARG A 136 -2.29 3.98 -22.15
N GLN A 137 -0.98 3.96 -22.35
CA GLN A 137 -0.34 3.04 -23.29
C GLN A 137 -0.02 1.72 -22.59
N ASP A 138 -0.37 0.62 -23.25
CA ASP A 138 0.01 -0.70 -22.77
C ASP A 138 1.51 -0.90 -22.87
N CYS A 139 2.12 -1.54 -21.87
CA CYS A 139 3.50 -1.99 -22.01
C CYS A 139 3.60 -3.06 -23.13
N PRO A 140 4.74 -3.13 -23.85
CA PRO A 140 4.89 -4.03 -25.01
C PRO A 140 4.76 -5.53 -24.67
N ASP A 141 5.22 -5.94 -23.49
CA ASP A 141 5.37 -7.35 -23.13
C ASP A 141 4.22 -7.91 -22.28
N GLY A 142 3.20 -7.12 -22.00
CA GLY A 142 2.29 -7.50 -20.93
C GLY A 142 1.43 -8.73 -21.21
N PRO A 143 0.74 -9.24 -20.19
CA PRO A 143 0.44 -8.56 -18.92
C PRO A 143 1.58 -8.65 -17.89
N TYR A 144 2.63 -9.41 -18.21
CA TYR A 144 3.78 -9.63 -17.36
C TYR A 144 5.02 -8.99 -17.98
N THR A 145 5.81 -8.30 -17.17
CA THR A 145 7.06 -7.71 -17.65
C THR A 145 8.26 -8.21 -16.85
N ALA A 146 9.38 -8.42 -17.54
CA ALA A 146 10.68 -8.62 -16.90
C ALA A 146 11.35 -7.27 -16.55
N SER A 147 10.76 -6.15 -16.98
CA SER A 147 11.26 -4.80 -16.68
C SER A 147 11.48 -4.64 -15.17
N THR A 148 12.63 -4.10 -14.82
CA THR A 148 13.06 -3.88 -13.44
C THR A 148 12.46 -2.58 -12.94
N VAL A 149 11.15 -2.56 -12.69
CA VAL A 149 10.63 -1.61 -11.69
C VAL A 149 11.42 -1.90 -10.42
N ASN A 150 12.12 -0.89 -9.89
CA ASN A 150 12.98 -1.11 -8.74
C ASN A 150 12.09 -1.51 -7.55
N ALA A 151 12.44 -2.60 -6.85
CA ALA A 151 11.71 -3.03 -5.66
C ALA A 151 11.67 -1.93 -4.58
N ALA A 152 12.70 -1.08 -4.53
CA ALA A 152 12.75 0.09 -3.65
C ALA A 152 11.70 1.18 -3.97
N ASN A 153 11.03 1.11 -5.13
CA ASN A 153 9.90 1.98 -5.45
C ASN A 153 8.63 1.55 -4.73
N PHE A 154 8.61 0.36 -4.10
CA PHE A 154 7.50 -0.06 -3.25
C PHE A 154 7.82 0.33 -1.80
N PRO A 155 6.81 0.78 -1.04
CA PRO A 155 7.00 1.20 0.33
C PRO A 155 7.22 -0.03 1.21
N ASP A 156 8.13 0.10 2.18
CA ASP A 156 8.38 -0.96 3.15
C ASP A 156 7.44 -0.81 4.36
N PRO A 157 6.58 -1.81 4.66
CA PRO A 157 5.58 -1.79 5.72
C PRO A 157 6.20 -1.80 7.12
N ARG A 158 7.51 -2.04 7.24
CA ARG A 158 8.26 -2.02 8.49
C ARG A 158 8.76 -0.62 8.84
N GLN A 159 8.65 0.34 7.92
CA GLN A 159 9.19 1.68 8.10
C GLN A 159 8.29 2.55 8.98
N GLY A 160 8.87 3.62 9.51
CA GLY A 160 8.17 4.65 10.28
C GLY A 160 7.67 5.80 9.41
N LEU A 161 7.02 6.78 10.05
CA LEU A 161 6.25 7.84 9.38
C LEU A 161 7.07 8.63 8.35
N ALA A 162 8.28 9.07 8.70
CA ALA A 162 9.09 9.90 7.81
C ALA A 162 9.40 9.22 6.46
N VAL A 163 9.63 7.91 6.47
CA VAL A 163 9.89 7.14 5.26
C VAL A 163 8.60 6.92 4.46
N THR A 164 7.49 6.63 5.14
CA THR A 164 6.17 6.48 4.52
C THR A 164 5.73 7.77 3.81
N GLU A 165 5.83 8.92 4.49
CA GLU A 165 5.48 10.23 3.92
C GLU A 165 6.41 10.61 2.77
N LYS A 166 7.73 10.39 2.93
CA LYS A 166 8.68 10.62 1.85
C LYS A 166 8.35 9.79 0.62
N TRP A 167 8.01 8.52 0.81
CA TRP A 167 7.65 7.63 -0.29
C TRP A 167 6.37 8.10 -1.00
N CYS A 168 5.34 8.49 -0.25
CA CYS A 168 4.10 9.06 -0.79
C CYS A 168 4.37 10.32 -1.64
N LEU A 169 5.26 11.19 -1.15
CA LEU A 169 5.65 12.41 -1.85
C LEU A 169 6.46 12.10 -3.12
N ASP A 170 7.48 11.26 -3.02
CA ASP A 170 8.38 10.95 -4.14
C ASP A 170 7.65 10.18 -5.27
N THR A 171 6.73 9.29 -4.91
CA THR A 171 6.05 8.40 -5.86
C THR A 171 4.81 9.05 -6.47
N PHE A 172 4.06 9.79 -5.67
CA PHE A 172 2.74 10.30 -6.05
C PHE A 172 2.55 11.79 -5.74
N GLY A 173 3.57 12.54 -5.32
CA GLY A 173 3.43 13.96 -5.00
C GLY A 173 2.46 14.25 -3.85
N LEU A 174 2.15 13.26 -3.02
CA LEU A 174 1.15 13.41 -1.95
C LEU A 174 1.79 13.99 -0.69
N ASN A 175 1.16 15.02 -0.13
CA ASN A 175 1.51 15.51 1.20
C ASN A 175 1.03 14.54 2.30
N SER A 176 1.38 14.85 3.56
CA SER A 176 1.01 14.06 4.75
C SER A 176 -0.48 13.69 4.83
N GLN A 177 -1.38 14.65 4.60
CA GLN A 177 -2.82 14.43 4.69
C GLN A 177 -3.30 13.42 3.64
N PHE A 178 -2.83 13.55 2.39
CA PHE A 178 -3.21 12.65 1.30
C PHE A 178 -2.51 11.30 1.40
N CYS A 179 -1.30 11.23 1.97
CA CYS A 179 -0.65 9.97 2.30
C CYS A 179 -1.47 9.19 3.34
N VAL A 180 -1.92 9.85 4.43
CA VAL A 180 -2.82 9.23 5.42
C VAL A 180 -4.12 8.77 4.77
N ALA A 181 -4.68 9.56 3.85
CA ALA A 181 -5.91 9.21 3.14
C ALA A 181 -5.74 7.97 2.25
N LEU A 182 -4.62 7.90 1.51
CA LEU A 182 -4.26 6.78 0.63
C LEU A 182 -4.17 5.45 1.40
N LEU A 183 -3.47 5.44 2.54
CA LEU A 183 -3.33 4.24 3.38
C LEU A 183 -4.68 3.74 3.93
N GLY A 184 -5.71 4.59 3.96
CA GLY A 184 -7.07 4.19 4.35
C GLY A 184 -7.68 3.10 3.48
N ALA A 185 -7.18 2.90 2.27
CA ALA A 185 -7.63 1.82 1.40
C ALA A 185 -7.33 0.43 1.94
N HIS A 186 -6.46 0.30 2.94
CA HIS A 186 -6.32 -0.91 3.77
C HIS A 186 -7.61 -1.31 4.49
N THR A 187 -8.67 -0.50 4.48
CA THR A 187 -10.01 -0.98 4.87
C THR A 187 -10.49 -2.15 4.00
N LEU A 188 -9.92 -2.34 2.81
CA LEU A 188 -10.23 -3.44 1.91
C LEU A 188 -9.24 -4.58 2.11
N GLY A 189 -9.72 -5.82 1.99
CA GLY A 189 -8.92 -7.04 1.98
C GLY A 189 -8.12 -7.31 3.25
N ARG A 190 -7.02 -8.04 3.07
CA ARG A 190 -6.20 -8.58 4.16
C ARG A 190 -4.82 -9.04 3.73
N ALA A 191 -3.93 -9.06 4.71
CA ALA A 191 -2.64 -9.70 4.62
C ALA A 191 -2.71 -11.20 4.65
N ARG A 192 -1.83 -11.84 3.87
CA ARG A 192 -1.55 -13.27 4.04
C ARG A 192 -0.06 -13.58 4.00
N ALA A 193 0.34 -14.50 4.88
CA ALA A 193 1.73 -14.83 5.13
C ALA A 193 2.43 -15.34 3.86
N ARG A 194 1.73 -16.13 3.04
CA ARG A 194 2.32 -16.67 1.79
C ARG A 194 2.67 -15.63 0.73
N SER A 195 2.08 -14.44 0.77
CA SER A 195 2.36 -13.37 -0.19
C SER A 195 3.32 -12.35 0.38
N SER A 196 3.16 -12.02 1.66
CA SER A 196 3.80 -10.84 2.25
C SER A 196 4.54 -11.12 3.55
N GLY A 197 4.47 -12.34 4.08
CA GLY A 197 4.93 -12.69 5.42
C GLY A 197 4.11 -12.09 6.58
N PHE A 198 3.17 -11.19 6.32
CA PHE A 198 2.22 -10.64 7.31
C PHE A 198 0.87 -11.35 7.19
N GLU A 199 0.09 -11.41 8.28
CA GLU A 199 -1.21 -12.11 8.31
C GLU A 199 -2.25 -11.30 9.07
N GLY A 200 -3.47 -11.25 8.52
CA GLY A 200 -4.62 -10.64 9.17
C GLY A 200 -5.28 -9.53 8.35
N ALA A 201 -6.51 -9.20 8.69
CA ALA A 201 -7.24 -8.09 8.09
C ALA A 201 -7.08 -6.81 8.93
N TRP A 202 -7.21 -5.64 8.30
CA TRP A 202 -7.24 -4.37 9.02
C TRP A 202 -8.59 -4.07 9.67
N VAL A 203 -9.65 -4.72 9.18
CA VAL A 203 -11.03 -4.54 9.65
C VAL A 203 -11.70 -5.89 9.89
N ARG A 204 -12.79 -5.89 10.66
CA ARG A 204 -13.47 -7.12 11.09
C ARG A 204 -14.45 -7.65 10.04
N GLY A 205 -14.42 -8.96 9.84
CA GLY A 205 -15.46 -9.70 9.10
C GLY A 205 -15.71 -9.16 7.70
N ALA A 206 -16.97 -8.98 7.33
CA ALA A 206 -17.36 -8.44 6.03
C ALA A 206 -16.89 -7.00 5.76
N GLY A 207 -16.38 -6.30 6.77
CA GLY A 207 -15.82 -4.95 6.62
C GLY A 207 -14.68 -4.88 5.60
N GLU A 208 -13.95 -5.98 5.37
CA GLU A 208 -12.85 -6.04 4.40
C GLU A 208 -13.31 -5.90 2.92
N PHE A 209 -14.62 -5.77 2.68
CA PHE A 209 -15.19 -5.52 1.35
C PHE A 209 -15.99 -4.20 1.32
N HIS A 210 -15.86 -3.37 2.35
CA HIS A 210 -16.59 -2.12 2.51
C HIS A 210 -15.62 -0.95 2.45
N LEU A 211 -15.80 -0.07 1.47
CA LEU A 211 -15.04 1.18 1.40
C LEU A 211 -15.69 2.20 2.34
N ASN A 212 -15.29 2.16 3.61
CA ASN A 212 -15.64 3.14 4.63
C ASN A 212 -14.46 3.34 5.60
N ASN A 213 -14.59 4.30 6.52
CA ASN A 213 -13.57 4.61 7.52
C ASN A 213 -13.33 3.55 8.62
N GLY A 214 -13.65 2.27 8.35
CA GLY A 214 -13.43 1.15 9.25
C GLY A 214 -11.96 1.00 9.65
N TYR A 215 -11.05 1.15 8.69
CA TYR A 215 -9.60 1.16 8.94
C TYR A 215 -9.20 2.14 10.05
N TYR A 216 -9.60 3.41 9.94
CA TYR A 216 -9.25 4.43 10.92
C TYR A 216 -9.92 4.19 12.27
N ARG A 217 -11.18 3.76 12.29
CA ARG A 217 -11.88 3.38 13.54
C ARG A 217 -11.17 2.25 14.27
N GLU A 218 -10.69 1.25 13.54
CA GLU A 218 -9.94 0.15 14.13
C GLU A 218 -8.53 0.61 14.55
N LEU A 219 -7.87 1.48 13.79
CA LEU A 219 -6.55 2.02 14.14
C LEU A 219 -6.58 2.82 15.45
N VAL A 220 -7.57 3.70 15.64
CA VAL A 220 -7.71 4.50 16.88
C VAL A 220 -8.29 3.74 18.07
N GLY A 221 -8.93 2.59 17.84
CA GLY A 221 -9.76 1.90 18.82
C GLY A 221 -9.15 0.61 19.38
N GLY A 222 -9.21 0.44 20.70
CA GLY A 222 -8.75 -0.77 21.39
C GLY A 222 -7.24 -0.79 21.63
N THR A 223 -6.73 -1.90 22.18
CA THR A 223 -5.31 -2.06 22.53
C THR A 223 -4.60 -2.88 21.47
N TRP A 224 -3.50 -2.33 20.98
CA TRP A 224 -2.61 -2.98 20.02
C TRP A 224 -1.35 -3.50 20.73
N ILE A 225 -0.82 -4.61 20.25
CA ILE A 225 0.48 -5.14 20.70
C ILE A 225 1.27 -5.60 19.49
N GLN A 226 2.52 -5.15 19.37
CA GLN A 226 3.40 -5.65 18.31
C GLN A 226 3.92 -7.04 18.64
N ASN A 227 3.67 -8.00 17.76
CA ASN A 227 4.15 -9.38 17.83
C ASN A 227 4.96 -9.71 16.58
N ASN A 228 5.81 -10.74 16.67
CA ASN A 228 6.50 -11.28 15.51
C ASN A 228 5.69 -12.46 14.96
N ASN A 229 5.18 -12.32 13.74
CA ASN A 229 4.33 -13.30 13.09
C ASN A 229 5.12 -14.29 12.20
N ASN A 230 6.42 -14.41 12.46
CA ASN A 230 7.27 -15.37 11.77
C ASN A 230 6.97 -16.82 12.21
N PRO A 231 6.58 -17.72 11.29
CA PRO A 231 6.31 -19.12 11.62
C PRO A 231 7.55 -19.90 12.10
N SER A 232 8.77 -19.41 11.84
CA SER A 232 10.01 -20.04 12.31
C SER A 232 10.44 -19.62 13.73
N GLY A 233 9.74 -18.67 14.37
CA GLY A 233 10.09 -18.17 15.71
C GLY A 233 11.41 -17.39 15.78
N ASN A 234 12.05 -17.10 14.64
CA ASN A 234 13.26 -16.30 14.58
C ASN A 234 12.93 -14.82 14.88
N LEU A 235 13.38 -14.35 16.04
CA LEU A 235 13.17 -12.97 16.51
C LEU A 235 13.90 -11.91 15.67
N ALA A 236 14.88 -12.32 14.87
CA ALA A 236 15.56 -11.46 13.91
C ALA A 236 14.79 -11.31 12.58
N ASP A 237 13.67 -12.04 12.40
CA ASP A 237 12.84 -11.90 11.21
C ASP A 237 12.06 -10.57 11.21
N HIS A 238 11.82 -10.07 10.02
CA HIS A 238 11.30 -8.75 9.70
C HIS A 238 9.75 -8.71 9.70
N ARG A 239 9.07 -9.72 10.27
CA ARG A 239 7.60 -9.87 10.26
C ARG A 239 6.93 -9.39 11.54
N TRP A 240 7.42 -8.28 12.09
CA TRP A 240 6.80 -7.61 13.23
C TRP A 240 5.55 -6.85 12.77
N GLN A 241 4.42 -7.13 13.40
CA GLN A 241 3.13 -6.51 13.10
C GLN A 241 2.37 -6.19 14.39
N PHE A 242 1.60 -5.11 14.37
CA PHE A 242 0.68 -4.81 15.45
C PHE A 242 -0.58 -5.65 15.32
N GLU A 243 -0.94 -6.31 16.40
CA GLU A 243 -2.11 -7.15 16.48
C GLU A 243 -3.09 -6.63 17.52
N LYS A 244 -4.38 -6.72 17.17
CA LYS A 244 -5.48 -6.45 18.08
C LYS A 244 -6.38 -7.67 18.18
N SER A 245 -6.32 -8.32 19.34
CA SER A 245 -7.13 -9.50 19.64
C SER A 245 -8.53 -9.11 20.12
N ARG A 246 -9.49 -9.99 19.84
CA ARG A 246 -10.85 -9.92 20.38
C ARG A 246 -11.36 -11.34 20.54
N LEU A 247 -11.94 -11.65 21.70
CA LEU A 247 -12.42 -13.00 22.00
C LEU A 247 -13.39 -13.51 20.92
N GLY A 248 -13.12 -14.70 20.39
CA GLY A 248 -13.93 -15.34 19.36
C GLY A 248 -13.84 -14.70 17.98
N GLN A 249 -12.82 -13.88 17.71
CA GLN A 249 -12.58 -13.25 16.41
C GLN A 249 -11.11 -13.43 16.00
N PRO A 250 -10.79 -13.52 14.69
CA PRO A 250 -9.41 -13.45 14.21
C PRO A 250 -8.71 -12.18 14.69
N ASN A 251 -7.38 -12.14 14.81
CA ASN A 251 -6.68 -10.88 15.14
C ASN A 251 -6.78 -9.88 13.97
N LEU A 252 -6.85 -8.57 14.28
CA LEU A 252 -6.58 -7.55 13.26
C LEU A 252 -5.08 -7.33 13.13
N LEU A 253 -4.70 -6.79 11.99
CA LEU A 253 -3.37 -6.36 11.63
C LEU A 253 -3.32 -4.83 11.51
N MET A 254 -2.22 -4.25 11.97
CA MET A 254 -1.65 -2.99 11.48
C MET A 254 -0.15 -3.21 11.24
N LEU A 255 0.36 -2.75 10.10
CA LEU A 255 1.80 -2.70 9.83
C LEU A 255 2.44 -1.52 10.58
N ASN A 256 3.78 -1.40 10.58
CA ASN A 256 4.41 -0.20 11.10
C ASN A 256 4.02 1.03 10.29
N ALA A 257 3.95 0.89 8.97
CA ALA A 257 3.50 1.95 8.09
C ALA A 257 2.04 2.39 8.33
N ASP A 258 1.21 1.55 8.96
CA ASP A 258 -0.12 1.93 9.42
C ASP A 258 -0.07 2.61 10.79
N MET A 259 0.61 1.97 11.75
CA MET A 259 0.64 2.43 13.14
C MET A 259 1.37 3.78 13.28
N CYS A 260 2.35 4.05 12.42
CA CYS A 260 3.09 5.31 12.40
C CYS A 260 2.22 6.53 12.04
N LEU A 261 1.05 6.31 11.40
CA LEU A 261 0.10 7.38 11.12
C LEU A 261 -0.59 7.90 12.38
N LEU A 262 -0.70 7.08 13.42
CA LEU A 262 -1.34 7.44 14.69
C LEU A 262 -0.31 7.72 15.79
N LYS A 263 0.75 6.92 15.86
CA LYS A 263 1.72 6.90 16.95
C LYS A 263 3.11 7.15 16.43
N ASP A 264 3.91 7.93 17.14
CA ASP A 264 5.31 8.24 16.80
C ASP A 264 6.23 7.05 17.10
N ILE A 265 5.96 5.92 16.45
CA ILE A 265 6.74 4.69 16.59
C ILE A 265 8.11 4.88 15.97
N GLN A 266 9.11 4.21 16.55
CA GLN A 266 10.49 4.20 16.05
C GLN A 266 10.88 2.76 15.73
N PRO A 267 10.55 2.24 14.52
CA PRO A 267 10.91 0.89 14.13
C PRO A 267 12.42 0.74 14.01
N GLN A 268 12.96 -0.36 14.53
CA GLN A 268 14.35 -0.73 14.30
C GLN A 268 14.59 -0.98 12.80
N ALA A 269 15.63 -0.37 12.24
CA ALA A 269 15.87 -0.33 10.80
C ALA A 269 15.93 -1.70 10.10
N ILE A 270 16.36 -2.75 10.81
CA ILE A 270 16.50 -4.11 10.24
C ILE A 270 15.23 -4.92 10.51
N SER A 271 14.83 -5.05 11.77
CA SER A 271 13.74 -5.95 12.17
C SER A 271 12.35 -5.37 11.99
N GLY A 272 12.19 -4.04 11.97
CA GLY A 272 10.89 -3.38 12.12
C GLY A 272 10.31 -3.48 13.53
N ARG A 273 11.05 -4.01 14.51
CA ARG A 273 10.57 -4.09 15.89
C ARG A 273 10.47 -2.69 16.50
N VAL A 274 9.39 -2.43 17.22
CA VAL A 274 9.12 -1.20 17.98
C VAL A 274 9.21 -1.50 19.47
N VAL A 275 9.84 -0.59 20.23
CA VAL A 275 9.93 -0.66 21.70
C VAL A 275 9.47 0.69 22.27
N PRO A 276 8.45 0.74 23.14
CA PRO A 276 7.66 -0.39 23.65
C PRO A 276 6.76 -1.02 22.58
N SER A 277 6.43 -2.31 22.71
CA SER A 277 5.56 -3.02 21.75
C SER A 277 4.08 -2.60 21.84
N ASN A 278 3.67 -1.99 22.96
CA ASN A 278 2.35 -1.39 23.10
C ASN A 278 2.40 0.08 22.64
N PRO A 279 1.76 0.43 21.51
CA PRO A 279 1.80 1.78 20.98
C PRO A 279 0.91 2.77 21.75
N ASP A 280 0.03 2.31 22.66
CA ASP A 280 -0.76 3.22 23.52
C ASP A 280 0.13 4.03 24.47
N SER A 281 1.32 3.50 24.79
CA SER A 281 2.34 4.18 25.59
C SER A 281 3.24 5.13 24.78
N ILE A 282 3.06 5.19 23.47
CA ILE A 282 3.83 6.02 22.54
C ILE A 282 3.03 7.32 22.28
N PRO A 283 3.70 8.49 22.23
CA PRO A 283 3.07 9.75 21.85
C PRO A 283 2.41 9.68 20.47
N ASP A 284 1.47 10.60 20.24
CA ASP A 284 0.86 10.75 18.93
C ASP A 284 1.87 11.22 17.89
N SER A 285 1.72 10.72 16.66
CA SER A 285 2.51 11.19 15.53
C SER A 285 2.02 12.57 15.03
N PRO A 286 2.83 13.28 14.22
CA PRO A 286 2.38 14.51 13.55
C PRO A 286 1.11 14.37 12.70
N THR A 287 0.82 13.16 12.19
CA THR A 287 -0.35 12.87 11.33
C THR A 287 -1.57 12.36 12.08
N ALA A 288 -1.46 12.17 13.40
CA ALA A 288 -2.49 11.54 14.22
C ALA A 288 -3.83 12.29 14.24
N THR A 289 -3.82 13.60 13.98
CA THR A 289 -5.05 14.41 13.85
C THR A 289 -5.84 14.04 12.60
N PHE A 290 -5.19 13.74 11.47
CA PHE A 290 -5.86 13.29 10.24
C PHE A 290 -6.51 11.93 10.44
N VAL A 291 -5.78 10.98 11.06
CA VAL A 291 -6.30 9.65 11.40
C VAL A 291 -7.58 9.75 12.23
N ARG A 292 -7.59 10.59 13.27
CA ARG A 292 -8.77 10.77 14.13
C ARG A 292 -9.90 11.49 13.42
N THR A 293 -9.59 12.45 12.55
CA THR A 293 -10.60 13.11 11.71
C THR A 293 -11.31 12.10 10.83
N TYR A 294 -10.54 11.27 10.11
CA TYR A 294 -11.10 10.22 9.24
C TYR A 294 -11.84 9.13 10.03
N ALA A 295 -11.40 8.79 11.24
CA ALA A 295 -12.11 7.85 12.11
C ALA A 295 -13.52 8.36 12.52
N LEU A 296 -13.70 9.68 12.63
CA LEU A 296 -14.97 10.31 12.99
C LEU A 296 -15.83 10.65 11.77
N ASP A 297 -15.21 10.96 10.63
CA ASP A 297 -15.88 11.45 9.43
C ASP A 297 -15.43 10.67 8.18
N ASP A 298 -16.32 9.77 7.74
CA ASP A 298 -16.16 8.94 6.56
C ASP A 298 -16.11 9.76 5.25
N GLU A 299 -16.90 10.83 5.16
CA GLU A 299 -16.95 11.66 3.95
C GLU A 299 -15.74 12.57 3.85
N ALA A 300 -15.19 13.03 4.99
CA ALA A 300 -13.91 13.72 5.00
C ALA A 300 -12.78 12.85 4.45
N TRP A 301 -12.72 11.57 4.88
CA TRP A 301 -11.76 10.63 4.32
C TRP A 301 -11.97 10.40 2.82
N ILE A 302 -13.19 10.10 2.39
CA ILE A 302 -13.45 9.79 0.98
C ILE A 302 -13.09 10.95 0.06
N ARG A 303 -13.41 12.19 0.46
CA ARG A 303 -13.03 13.38 -0.30
C ARG A 303 -11.51 13.42 -0.52
N ASP A 304 -10.72 13.17 0.52
CA ASP A 304 -9.26 13.26 0.42
C ASP A 304 -8.65 12.01 -0.24
N PHE A 305 -9.24 10.83 -0.04
CA PHE A 305 -8.84 9.57 -0.68
C PHE A 305 -8.99 9.63 -2.20
N THR A 306 -10.08 10.23 -2.70
CA THR A 306 -10.32 10.35 -4.14
C THR A 306 -9.34 11.29 -4.85
N VAL A 307 -8.62 12.15 -4.13
CA VAL A 307 -7.55 13.00 -4.70
C VAL A 307 -6.43 12.15 -5.27
N PHE A 308 -6.08 11.01 -4.66
CA PHE A 308 -5.11 10.11 -5.26
C PHE A 308 -5.57 9.65 -6.64
N LEU A 309 -6.85 9.34 -6.82
CA LEU A 309 -7.37 8.85 -8.10
C LEU A 309 -7.38 9.95 -9.17
N THR A 310 -7.83 11.15 -8.82
CA THR A 310 -8.14 12.23 -9.78
C THR A 310 -7.14 13.39 -9.78
N GLY A 311 -6.10 13.34 -8.96
CA GLY A 311 -5.10 14.41 -8.81
C GLY A 311 -4.01 14.38 -9.88
N PRO A 312 -3.15 15.42 -9.98
CA PRO A 312 -2.08 15.59 -11.00
C PRO A 312 -1.21 14.37 -11.25
N THR A 313 -0.96 13.60 -10.20
CA THR A 313 -0.10 12.41 -10.14
C THR A 313 -0.89 11.12 -10.03
N GLY A 314 -2.22 11.22 -10.03
CA GLY A 314 -3.14 10.12 -9.86
C GLY A 314 -3.28 9.26 -11.10
N PRO A 315 -3.71 8.00 -10.95
CA PRO A 315 -3.88 7.10 -12.07
C PRO A 315 -4.81 7.68 -13.12
N LEU A 316 -5.83 8.49 -12.76
CA LEU A 316 -6.85 9.02 -13.67
C LEU A 316 -6.47 10.33 -14.40
N ILE A 317 -5.20 10.71 -14.44
CA ILE A 317 -4.75 11.84 -15.27
C ILE A 317 -3.87 11.34 -16.42
N ASN A 318 -4.09 11.92 -17.61
CA ASN A 318 -3.53 11.48 -18.88
C ASN A 318 -2.11 11.99 -19.17
N ASP A 319 -1.42 12.59 -18.21
CA ASP A 319 -0.17 13.29 -18.51
C ASP A 319 1.05 12.36 -18.44
N VAL A 320 1.11 11.43 -19.39
CA VAL A 320 2.32 10.62 -19.64
C VAL A 320 3.40 11.49 -20.32
N ASP A 321 3.03 12.62 -20.94
CA ASP A 321 3.96 13.53 -21.63
C ASP A 321 4.46 14.71 -20.78
N ASN A 322 3.77 15.10 -19.70
CA ASN A 322 4.26 16.11 -18.75
C ASN A 322 4.01 15.69 -17.30
N ARG A 323 4.77 14.71 -16.79
CA ARG A 323 5.04 14.68 -15.34
C ARG A 323 5.88 15.92 -15.00
N VAL A 324 5.21 17.06 -14.84
CA VAL A 324 5.80 18.26 -14.25
C VAL A 324 6.16 17.89 -12.82
N ASP A 325 7.40 18.18 -12.43
CA ASP A 325 7.85 18.06 -11.05
C ASP A 325 6.81 18.75 -10.13
N PRO A 326 6.24 18.06 -9.13
CA PRO A 326 5.27 18.66 -8.22
C PRO A 326 5.77 19.94 -7.53
N LEU A 327 7.09 20.18 -7.52
CA LEU A 327 7.70 21.43 -7.05
C LEU A 327 7.30 22.67 -7.86
N ASP A 328 6.85 22.53 -9.12
CA ASP A 328 6.51 23.67 -9.99
C ASP A 328 5.04 24.12 -9.88
N THR A 329 4.15 23.34 -9.25
CA THR A 329 2.70 23.60 -9.27
C THR A 329 2.11 24.14 -7.97
N PHE A 330 2.91 24.28 -6.90
CA PHE A 330 2.49 24.93 -5.66
C PHE A 330 3.38 26.13 -5.36
N PRO A 331 2.85 27.36 -5.28
CA PRO A 331 3.62 28.47 -4.75
C PRO A 331 3.89 28.18 -3.27
N ILE A 332 5.08 27.70 -2.95
CA ILE A 332 5.63 27.75 -1.60
C ILE A 332 5.71 29.23 -1.23
N GLN A 333 4.72 29.72 -0.49
CA GLN A 333 4.88 30.98 0.21
C GLN A 333 6.01 30.78 1.23
N ASN A 334 7.16 31.32 0.86
CA ASN A 334 8.36 31.51 1.68
C ASN A 334 8.01 31.96 3.10
N LEU A 335 7.98 31.04 4.06
CA LEU A 335 8.22 31.38 5.46
C LEU A 335 9.72 31.23 5.72
N ILE A 336 10.49 32.18 5.19
CA ILE A 336 11.89 32.37 5.58
C ILE A 336 11.88 32.79 7.05
N LEU A 337 12.21 31.87 7.95
CA LEU A 337 12.69 32.19 9.28
C LEU A 337 14.02 32.94 9.12
N GLN A 338 13.94 34.28 9.14
CA GLN A 338 15.10 35.14 9.30
C GLN A 338 15.65 34.95 10.72
N THR A 339 16.57 34.00 10.88
CA THR A 339 17.49 34.02 12.02
C THR A 339 18.56 35.07 11.74
N VAL A 340 18.38 36.25 12.31
CA VAL A 340 19.37 37.32 12.30
C VAL A 340 20.60 36.86 13.08
N MET A 341 21.71 36.71 12.36
CA MET A 341 23.05 36.65 12.92
C MET A 341 23.45 38.04 13.40
N SER A 342 23.83 38.19 14.67
CA SER A 342 24.75 39.24 15.12
C SER A 342 25.53 38.80 16.37
N PRO A 343 26.77 39.30 16.55
CA PRO A 343 27.84 38.55 17.21
C PRO A 343 28.21 39.07 18.61
N GLY A 344 28.71 38.16 19.45
CA GLY A 344 29.78 38.39 20.43
C GLY A 344 29.42 38.97 21.80
N GLY A 345 29.74 38.22 22.87
CA GLY A 345 30.01 38.77 24.22
C GLY A 345 29.60 37.88 25.41
N ASN A 346 30.55 37.12 25.98
CA ASN A 346 30.56 36.76 27.42
C ASN A 346 31.13 37.97 28.21
N PRO A 347 30.92 38.18 29.54
CA PRO A 347 30.78 37.20 30.66
C PRO A 347 29.84 37.74 31.81
N PRO A 348 29.96 37.42 33.14
CA PRO A 348 30.47 36.26 33.88
C PRO A 348 29.45 35.61 34.87
N LEU A 349 29.84 34.47 35.45
CA LEU A 349 29.19 33.74 36.55
C LEU A 349 29.23 34.49 37.90
N PRO A 350 28.25 34.21 38.78
CA PRO A 350 28.53 33.88 40.20
C PRO A 350 27.75 32.59 40.57
N GLY A 351 28.18 31.65 41.41
CA GLY A 351 29.02 31.71 42.61
C GLY A 351 28.26 31.00 43.75
N GLY A 352 28.63 29.74 44.05
CA GLY A 352 28.55 29.05 45.35
C GLY A 352 27.19 28.80 46.05
N ASN A 353 26.83 27.53 46.26
CA ASN A 353 26.82 26.87 47.59
C ASN A 353 26.09 25.49 47.59
N LEU A 354 26.83 24.43 47.90
CA LEU A 354 26.40 23.22 48.64
C LEU A 354 26.74 23.47 50.14
N PRO A 355 26.36 22.66 51.18
CA PRO A 355 25.95 21.22 51.23
C PRO A 355 24.84 20.97 52.33
N PRO A 356 24.66 19.80 53.04
CA PRO A 356 25.30 18.48 52.92
C PRO A 356 24.37 17.23 52.96
N GLN A 357 25.08 16.11 52.77
CA GLN A 357 24.78 14.68 52.72
C GLN A 357 23.84 14.08 53.79
N GLY A 358 23.16 12.99 53.41
CA GLY A 358 22.56 12.00 54.31
C GLY A 358 22.64 10.58 53.71
N ARG A 359 23.34 9.69 54.43
CA ARG A 359 23.64 8.28 54.12
C ARG A 359 22.39 7.39 54.31
N ASN A 360 22.29 6.28 53.58
CA ASN A 360 22.23 4.91 54.14
C ASN A 360 21.93 3.81 53.08
N LEU A 361 22.76 2.77 53.13
CA LEU A 361 22.63 1.38 52.66
C LEU A 361 23.02 0.51 53.90
N PRO A 362 22.84 -0.83 53.98
CA PRO A 362 21.98 -1.82 53.27
C PRO A 362 21.27 -2.74 54.34
N PRO A 363 20.99 -4.08 54.21
CA PRO A 363 21.81 -5.17 53.66
C PRO A 363 21.12 -6.21 52.74
N GLN A 364 21.99 -7.04 52.18
CA GLN A 364 21.83 -8.15 51.24
C GLN A 364 21.08 -9.37 51.80
N GLY A 365 20.51 -10.18 50.91
CA GLY A 365 20.12 -11.57 51.16
C GLY A 365 20.29 -12.42 49.89
N ARG A 366 21.20 -13.40 49.96
CA ARG A 366 21.46 -14.43 48.92
C ARG A 366 20.43 -15.55 49.02
N ASN A 367 20.09 -16.19 47.90
CA ASN A 367 20.21 -17.66 47.69
C ASN A 367 19.61 -18.11 46.33
N LEU A 368 20.38 -18.95 45.62
CA LEU A 368 20.01 -19.79 44.47
C LEU A 368 19.84 -21.26 44.96
N PRO A 369 19.43 -22.25 44.12
CA PRO A 369 18.08 -22.77 43.94
C PRO A 369 17.97 -24.26 44.39
N PRO A 370 16.89 -24.99 44.03
CA PRO A 370 17.18 -26.29 43.41
C PRO A 370 16.25 -26.74 42.27
N ARG A 371 16.91 -27.39 41.31
CA ARG A 371 16.62 -28.62 40.53
C ARG A 371 15.32 -28.83 39.74
N GLU A 372 15.62 -29.16 38.48
CA GLU A 372 14.88 -29.91 37.45
C GLU A 372 14.11 -31.15 37.93
N THR A 373 13.01 -31.45 37.22
CA THR A 373 12.65 -32.82 36.84
C THR A 373 12.07 -32.86 35.43
N ASN A 374 12.58 -33.84 34.66
CA ASN A 374 12.25 -34.25 33.30
C ASN A 374 10.78 -34.61 33.06
N HIS A 375 10.29 -34.37 31.83
CA HIS A 375 9.30 -35.21 31.18
C HIS A 375 9.74 -35.56 29.76
N LEU A 376 9.92 -36.86 29.54
CA LEU A 376 10.10 -37.55 28.26
C LEU A 376 8.73 -37.86 27.65
N ALA A 377 8.57 -37.65 26.34
CA ALA A 377 7.61 -38.34 25.47
C ALA A 377 8.17 -38.26 24.03
N GLU A 378 8.67 -39.38 23.51
CA GLU A 378 8.03 -40.21 22.47
C GLU A 378 8.10 -39.63 21.05
N ILE A 379 8.97 -40.21 20.22
CA ILE A 379 8.74 -40.31 18.77
C ILE A 379 9.10 -41.75 18.38
N ARG A 380 8.07 -42.52 18.00
CA ARG A 380 8.17 -43.77 17.24
C ARG A 380 7.64 -43.51 15.83
N ASP A 381 8.43 -43.97 14.87
CA ASP A 381 8.12 -44.46 13.52
C ASP A 381 6.72 -44.21 12.95
N LEU A 382 6.69 -43.64 11.74
CA LEU A 382 5.59 -43.85 10.80
C LEU A 382 6.13 -44.02 9.38
N GLU A 383 5.80 -45.19 8.84
CA GLU A 383 6.18 -45.81 7.58
C GLU A 383 5.72 -45.04 6.34
N LEU A 384 6.48 -45.24 5.26
CA LEU A 384 6.08 -45.05 3.88
C LEU A 384 4.78 -45.82 3.58
N VAL A 385 3.81 -45.13 2.99
CA VAL A 385 2.75 -45.78 2.20
C VAL A 385 2.69 -45.12 0.84
N LEU A 386 3.08 -45.88 -0.18
CA LEU A 386 2.82 -45.60 -1.59
C LEU A 386 1.39 -46.06 -1.91
N VAL A 387 0.59 -45.20 -2.55
CA VAL A 387 -0.63 -45.62 -3.27
C VAL A 387 -0.72 -44.83 -4.58
N ASP A 388 -0.80 -45.57 -5.68
CA ASP A 388 -1.02 -45.09 -7.05
C ASP A 388 -2.51 -44.81 -7.35
N GLU A 389 -2.70 -43.86 -8.27
CA GLU A 389 -3.80 -43.56 -9.20
C GLU A 389 -5.29 -43.70 -8.79
N GLU A 390 -5.99 -42.56 -8.75
CA GLU A 390 -7.07 -42.16 -9.70
C GLU A 390 -7.64 -40.79 -9.26
N GLY A 391 -7.77 -39.83 -10.20
CA GLY A 391 -8.30 -38.49 -9.92
C GLY A 391 -9.79 -38.50 -9.52
N PRO A 392 -10.30 -37.44 -8.86
CA PRO A 392 -10.88 -36.34 -9.66
C PRO A 392 -10.87 -34.93 -9.01
N LYS A 393 -11.00 -33.92 -9.89
CA LYS A 393 -11.50 -32.54 -9.67
C LYS A 393 -10.62 -31.59 -8.84
N ASN A 394 -9.89 -30.74 -9.57
CA ASN A 394 -9.29 -29.50 -9.07
C ASN A 394 -10.36 -28.57 -8.47
N THR A 395 -10.54 -28.65 -7.16
CA THR A 395 -11.11 -27.55 -6.36
C THR A 395 -9.97 -26.56 -6.07
N CYS A 396 -9.80 -25.56 -6.93
CA CYS A 396 -9.01 -24.38 -6.57
C CYS A 396 -9.79 -23.59 -5.52
N PHE A 397 -9.44 -23.76 -4.25
CA PHE A 397 -9.83 -22.81 -3.22
C PHE A 397 -9.11 -21.49 -3.51
N GLY A 398 -9.82 -20.57 -4.17
CA GLY A 398 -9.38 -19.20 -4.40
C GLY A 398 -9.10 -18.54 -3.07
N THR A 399 -7.87 -18.07 -2.89
CA THR A 399 -7.41 -17.46 -1.67
C THR A 399 -6.62 -16.23 -2.11
N SER A 400 -7.14 -15.03 -1.86
CA SER A 400 -6.71 -13.80 -2.52
C SER A 400 -6.13 -12.73 -1.57
N THR A 401 -4.98 -12.14 -1.91
CA THR A 401 -4.10 -11.40 -0.99
C THR A 401 -4.00 -9.89 -1.22
N MET A 402 -3.95 -9.11 -0.12
CA MET A 402 -3.53 -7.71 -0.08
C MET A 402 -2.51 -7.46 1.03
N VAL A 403 -1.24 -7.26 0.68
CA VAL A 403 -0.31 -6.35 1.39
C VAL A 403 0.75 -5.97 0.39
N TRP A 404 0.99 -4.67 0.20
CA TRP A 404 2.26 -4.01 0.56
C TRP A 404 2.10 -2.48 0.42
N LEU A 405 1.02 -1.94 1.04
CA LEU A 405 0.50 -0.56 1.02
C LEU A 405 -0.48 -0.20 -0.13
N LEU A 406 -1.57 -0.95 -0.24
CA LEU A 406 -2.43 -1.19 -1.42
C LEU A 406 -1.88 -2.29 -2.29
#